data_AF-A0A6L3AIW6-F1
#
_entry.id   AF-A0A6L3AIW6-F1
#
_cell.length_a   1.000
_cell.length_b   1.000
_cell.length_c   1.000
_cell.angle_alpha   90.00
_cell.angle_beta   90.00
_cell.angle_gamma   90.00
#
_symmetry.space_group_name_H-M   'P 1'
#
loop_
_entity.id
_entity.type
_entity.pdbx_description
1 polymer ?
#
loop_
_entity_poly.entity_id
_entity_poly.type
_entity_poly.pdbx_seq_one_letter_code
_entity_poly.pdbx_strand_id
1 'polypeptide(L)'
;MIESVKIVRKITIIKEKKMGIGIKVELRVEDIANSIKKLNKEDKETLLLLLSGKGKEIKKRLYEIKSKKVKTLSKEETFKGVL
;
A
#
# COMPACT_ATOMS: atom_id res chain seq x y z
N MET A 1 -21.90 36.86 1.79
CA MET A 1 -22.15 35.44 2.14
C MET A 1 -21.93 34.63 0.89
N ILE A 2 -20.90 33.78 0.85
CA ILE A 2 -20.59 32.94 -0.31
C ILE A 2 -20.90 31.50 0.12
N GLU A 3 -22.01 30.94 -0.39
CA GLU A 3 -22.37 29.55 -0.14
C GLU A 3 -21.37 28.64 -0.87
N SER A 4 -20.68 27.80 -0.10
CA SER A 4 -19.72 26.84 -0.63
C SER A 4 -20.45 25.60 -1.18
N VAL A 5 -20.48 25.45 -2.50
CA VAL A 5 -21.05 24.28 -3.17
C VAL A 5 -20.15 23.06 -2.95
N LYS A 6 -20.59 22.12 -2.12
CA LYS A 6 -19.91 20.83 -1.86
C LYS A 6 -20.18 19.85 -3.00
N ILE A 7 -19.21 19.68 -3.90
CA ILE A 7 -19.26 18.63 -4.94
C ILE A 7 -18.78 17.32 -4.33
N VAL A 8 -19.71 16.44 -3.95
CA VAL A 8 -19.39 15.08 -3.47
C VAL A 8 -19.43 14.11 -4.65
N ARG A 9 -18.28 13.77 -5.22
CA ARG A 9 -18.18 12.75 -6.28
C ARG A 9 -18.24 11.35 -5.65
N LYS A 10 -19.39 10.67 -5.78
CA LYS A 10 -19.59 9.28 -5.36
C LYS A 10 -19.02 8.33 -6.41
N ILE A 11 -17.94 7.61 -6.10
CA ILE A 11 -17.39 6.55 -6.97
C ILE A 11 -18.00 5.22 -6.55
N THR A 12 -18.72 4.56 -7.47
CA THR A 12 -19.32 3.23 -7.25
C THR A 12 -18.47 2.19 -7.97
N ILE A 13 -17.82 1.30 -7.23
CA ILE A 13 -17.08 0.16 -7.80
C ILE A 13 -17.96 -1.08 -7.66
N ILE A 14 -18.52 -1.56 -8.77
CA ILE A 14 -19.29 -2.80 -8.83
C ILE A 14 -18.31 -3.95 -9.05
N LYS A 15 -18.23 -4.91 -8.13
CA LYS A 15 -17.44 -6.14 -8.30
C LYS A 15 -18.33 -7.35 -8.05
N GLU A 16 -18.37 -8.24 -9.03
CA GLU A 16 -19.19 -9.46 -9.00
C GLU A 16 -18.78 -10.47 -7.91
N LYS A 17 -19.78 -11.30 -7.61
CA LYS A 17 -20.06 -12.16 -6.46
C LYS A 17 -19.06 -13.31 -6.23
N LYS A 18 -18.55 -13.43 -5.00
CA LYS A 18 -18.28 -14.72 -4.33
C LYS A 18 -18.69 -14.62 -2.85
N MET A 19 -19.48 -15.60 -2.40
CA MET A 19 -20.02 -15.71 -1.04
C MET A 19 -18.92 -15.56 0.03
N GLY A 20 -19.03 -14.47 0.79
CA GLY A 20 -18.33 -14.23 2.05
C GLY A 20 -19.19 -13.24 2.83
N ILE A 21 -19.19 -13.31 4.16
CA ILE A 21 -19.87 -12.33 5.01
C ILE A 21 -19.27 -10.96 4.67
N GLY A 22 -19.99 -10.18 3.87
CA GLY A 22 -19.53 -8.90 3.37
C GLY A 22 -19.62 -7.85 4.46
N ILE A 23 -18.54 -7.66 5.21
CA ILE A 23 -18.44 -6.50 6.10
C ILE A 23 -18.39 -5.27 5.21
N LYS A 24 -19.48 -4.48 5.20
CA LYS A 24 -19.54 -3.21 4.50
C LYS A 24 -18.77 -2.18 5.32
N VAL A 25 -17.52 -1.93 4.97
CA VAL A 25 -16.70 -0.91 5.61
C VAL A 25 -16.90 0.41 4.86
N GLU A 26 -17.55 1.37 5.49
CA GLU A 26 -17.62 2.75 4.99
C GLU A 26 -16.39 3.52 5.47
N LEU A 27 -15.40 3.69 4.60
CA LEU A 27 -14.22 4.50 4.86
C LEU A 27 -14.33 5.82 4.11
N ARG A 28 -14.24 6.94 4.83
CA ARG A 28 -14.13 8.25 4.20
C ARG A 28 -12.69 8.52 3.79
N VAL A 29 -12.51 9.27 2.71
CA VAL A 29 -11.16 9.61 2.21
C VAL A 29 -10.39 10.42 3.26
N GLU A 30 -11.09 11.25 4.04
CA GLU A 30 -10.54 12.05 5.11
C GLU A 30 -9.96 11.18 6.24
N ASP A 31 -10.62 10.07 6.57
CA ASP A 31 -10.16 9.15 7.62
C ASP A 31 -8.87 8.43 7.18
N ILE A 32 -8.79 8.05 5.90
CA ILE A 32 -7.59 7.48 5.30
C ILE A 32 -6.46 8.52 5.31
N ALA A 33 -6.75 9.76 4.89
CA ALA A 33 -5.75 10.84 4.87
C ALA A 33 -5.22 11.15 6.27
N ASN A 34 -6.09 11.21 7.28
CA ASN A 34 -5.71 11.41 8.68
C ASN A 34 -4.85 10.25 9.21
N SER A 35 -5.15 9.03 8.79
CA SER A 35 -4.35 7.85 9.16
C SER A 35 -2.96 7.91 8.53
N ILE A 36 -2.86 8.25 7.25
CA ILE A 36 -1.58 8.43 6.54
C ILE A 36 -0.75 9.55 7.17
N LYS A 37 -1.37 10.66 7.58
CA LYS A 37 -0.67 11.78 8.22
C LYS A 37 0.05 11.38 9.51
N LYS A 38 -0.56 10.49 10.30
CA LYS A 38 -0.04 10.00 11.59
C LYS A 38 1.13 9.03 11.45
N LEU A 39 1.37 8.48 10.25
CA LEU A 39 2.53 7.63 9.99
C LEU A 39 3.83 8.41 10.12
N ASN A 40 4.87 7.76 10.64
CA ASN A 40 6.23 8.29 10.62
C ASN A 40 6.77 8.29 9.17
N LYS A 41 7.99 8.81 8.98
CA LYS A 41 8.59 8.93 7.65
C LYS A 41 8.81 7.57 6.97
N GLU A 42 9.36 6.60 7.70
CA GLU A 42 9.66 5.26 7.17
C GLU A 42 8.40 4.51 6.75
N ASP A 43 7.33 4.62 7.54
CA ASP A 43 6.04 4.02 7.26
C ASP A 43 5.38 4.63 6.02
N LYS A 44 5.52 5.95 5.82
CA LYS A 44 5.02 6.64 4.60
C LYS A 44 5.76 6.17 3.35
N GLU A 45 7.08 6.05 3.42
CA GLU A 45 7.90 5.56 2.30
C GLU A 45 7.56 4.11 1.97
N THR A 46 7.41 3.28 3.01
CA THR A 46 6.97 1.89 2.86
C THR A 46 5.59 1.80 2.21
N LEU A 47 4.63 2.61 2.68
CA LEU A 47 3.29 2.68 2.09
C LEU A 47 3.34 3.10 0.62
N LEU A 48 4.15 4.10 0.28
CA LEU A 48 4.34 4.56 -1.10
C LEU A 48 4.88 3.42 -2.00
N LEU A 49 5.89 2.69 -1.53
CA LEU A 49 6.46 1.55 -2.25
C LEU A 49 5.42 0.44 -2.46
N LEU A 50 4.59 0.17 -1.45
CA LEU A 50 3.52 -0.84 -1.52
C LEU A 50 2.35 -0.43 -2.42
N LEU A 51 2.09 0.87 -2.56
CA LEU A 51 1.05 1.40 -3.46
C LEU A 51 1.56 1.59 -4.89
N SER A 52 2.88 1.53 -5.11
CA SER A 52 3.47 1.56 -6.45
C SER A 52 2.99 0.37 -7.30
N GLY A 53 3.10 0.48 -8.62
CA GLY A 53 2.74 -0.61 -9.54
C GLY A 53 3.48 -1.93 -9.27
N LYS A 54 4.61 -1.90 -8.55
CA LYS A 54 5.39 -3.07 -8.14
C LYS A 54 5.10 -3.55 -6.70
N GLY A 55 4.19 -2.91 -5.99
CA GLY A 55 3.95 -3.16 -4.56
C GLY A 55 3.59 -4.61 -4.21
N LYS A 56 2.86 -5.31 -5.09
CA LYS A 56 2.57 -6.75 -4.92
C LYS A 56 3.85 -7.60 -4.95
N GLU A 57 4.75 -7.33 -5.89
CA GLU A 57 6.02 -8.03 -6.02
C GLU A 57 6.95 -7.71 -4.83
N ILE A 58 6.98 -6.45 -4.39
CA ILE A 58 7.72 -6.04 -3.18
C ILE A 58 7.23 -6.80 -1.95
N LYS A 59 5.91 -6.87 -1.74
CA LYS A 59 5.31 -7.61 -0.62
C LYS A 59 5.62 -9.10 -0.68
N LYS A 60 5.58 -9.69 -1.87
CA LYS A 60 5.94 -11.09 -2.11
C LYS A 60 7.41 -11.35 -1.75
N ARG A 61 8.34 -10.54 -2.26
CA ARG A 61 9.77 -10.67 -1.97
C ARG A 61 10.09 -10.49 -0.49
N LEU A 62 9.44 -9.55 0.18
CA LEU A 62 9.60 -9.37 1.63
C LEU A 62 9.22 -10.64 2.40
N TYR A 63 8.13 -11.29 1.99
CA TYR A 63 7.70 -12.56 2.60
C TYR A 63 8.69 -13.70 2.30
N GLU A 64 9.19 -13.81 1.07
CA GLU A 64 10.17 -14.82 0.67
C GLU A 64 11.48 -14.70 1.45
N ILE A 65 11.95 -13.47 1.69
CA ILE A 65 13.13 -13.19 2.51
C ILE A 65 12.87 -13.62 3.97
N LYS A 66 11.74 -13.20 4.56
CA LYS A 66 11.39 -13.54 5.96
C LYS A 66 11.21 -15.04 6.17
N SER A 67 10.65 -15.73 5.18
CA SER A 67 10.46 -17.19 5.19
C SER A 67 11.72 -17.98 4.81
N LYS A 68 12.86 -17.31 4.58
CA LYS A 68 14.14 -17.91 4.15
C LYS A 68 14.02 -18.77 2.89
N LYS A 69 13.00 -18.51 2.05
CA LYS A 69 12.82 -19.19 0.75
C LYS A 69 13.84 -18.75 -0.29
N VAL A 70 14.42 -17.57 -0.11
CA VAL A 70 15.44 -17.00 -1.00
C VAL A 70 16.68 -16.64 -0.19
N LYS A 71 17.87 -16.85 -0.76
CA LYS A 71 19.14 -16.41 -0.17
C LYS A 71 19.26 -14.90 -0.35
N THR A 72 19.49 -14.17 0.73
CA THR A 72 19.87 -12.76 0.69
C THR A 72 21.36 -12.65 0.44
N LEU A 73 21.77 -11.72 -0.44
CA LEU A 73 23.17 -11.39 -0.63
C LEU A 73 23.60 -10.36 0.40
N SER A 74 24.83 -10.50 0.90
CA SER A 74 25.48 -9.44 1.67
C SER A 74 25.81 -8.24 0.78
N LYS A 75 26.14 -7.11 1.40
CA LYS A 75 26.57 -5.91 0.67
C LYS A 75 27.80 -6.21 -0.17
N GLU A 76 28.78 -6.93 0.39
CA GLU A 76 30.02 -7.31 -0.28
C GLU A 76 29.75 -8.27 -1.45
N GLU A 77 28.82 -9.22 -1.30
CA GLU A 77 28.40 -10.12 -2.38
C GLU A 77 27.66 -9.37 -3.50
N THR A 78 26.93 -8.30 -3.18
CA THR A 78 26.14 -7.51 -4.15
C THR A 78 27.02 -6.72 -5.13
N PHE A 79 28.18 -6.24 -4.67
CA PHE A 79 29.09 -5.44 -5.50
C PHE A 79 30.25 -6.24 -6.09
N LYS A 80 30.31 -7.55 -5.87
CA LYS A 80 31.34 -8.42 -6.46
C LYS A 80 31.11 -8.53 -7.98
N GLY A 81 32.00 -7.93 -8.76
CA GLY A 81 31.96 -7.91 -10.23
C GLY A 81 31.51 -6.59 -10.87
N VAL A 82 31.31 -5.53 -10.08
CA VAL A 82 31.02 -4.16 -10.58
C VAL A 82 32.25 -3.24 -10.45
N LEU A 83 33.36 -3.74 -9.89
CA LEU A 83 34.66 -3.09 -9.80
C LEU A 83 35.74 -3.94 -10.45
#